data_AF-A0A8H5MUR7-F1
#
_entry.id   AF-A0A8H5MUR7-F1
#
_cell.length_a   1.000
_cell.length_b   1.000
_cell.length_c   1.000
_cell.angle_alpha   90.00
_cell.angle_beta   90.00
_cell.angle_gamma   90.00
#
_symmetry.space_group_name_H-M   'P 1'
#
loop_
_entity.id
_entity.type
_entity.pdbx_description
1 polymer ?
#
loop_
_entity_poly.entity_id
_entity_poly.type
_entity_poly.pdbx_seq_one_letter_code
_entity_poly.pdbx_strand_id
1 'polypeptide(L)'
;MAVGKNKRLSKGKKGLKKKTVDPFSRKDWYSIKAPNPFNVRDVGKTLVNRTTGLKNANDALKGRILEVSLADLQKDEDHSFRKVRLRVDEVQGKNCLTAFHGLDFTSDKLRSLVRKWQTLIEANVTVKTTDDYLIRLFAIAFTKRRPNQVKKTTYAASSQIRAIRRKMTDIIQREASSCTLTQLTSKLIPEVIGREIEKSTQGIYPLQNVHIRKVKLLKAPKFDLGALMALHGESGTDDQGQKVEREFKERVLEEV
;
A
#
# COMPACT_ATOMS: atom_id res chain seq x y z
N MET A 1 43.22 -4.47 -75.99
CA MET A 1 44.38 -4.91 -75.18
C MET A 1 44.53 -3.95 -74.00
N ALA A 2 44.76 -4.47 -72.78
CA ALA A 2 44.91 -3.79 -71.46
C ALA A 2 43.67 -3.03 -70.94
N VAL A 3 42.79 -3.60 -70.09
CA VAL A 3 42.92 -4.07 -68.69
C VAL A 3 43.44 -2.98 -67.73
N GLY A 4 42.59 -1.98 -67.46
CA GLY A 4 42.74 -1.07 -66.32
C GLY A 4 42.41 -1.77 -65.00
N LYS A 5 43.43 -2.30 -64.31
CA LYS A 5 43.33 -2.73 -62.92
C LYS A 5 43.27 -1.49 -62.02
N ASN A 6 42.07 -1.08 -61.59
CA ASN A 6 41.93 -0.32 -60.35
C ASN A 6 40.93 -1.01 -59.42
N LYS A 7 41.48 -1.95 -58.66
CA LYS A 7 40.81 -2.64 -57.55
C LYS A 7 40.81 -1.71 -56.33
N ARG A 8 39.98 -0.66 -56.37
CA ARG A 8 39.55 0.03 -55.15
C ARG A 8 38.07 -0.24 -54.94
N LEU A 9 37.80 -1.43 -54.42
CA LEU A 9 36.63 -1.69 -53.60
C LEU A 9 36.65 -0.66 -52.46
N SER A 10 36.02 0.50 -52.65
CA SER A 10 35.50 1.25 -51.53
C SER A 10 34.49 0.32 -50.87
N LYS A 11 34.95 -0.44 -49.88
CA LYS A 11 34.09 -1.21 -48.99
C LYS A 11 33.02 -0.23 -48.54
N GLY A 12 31.82 -0.37 -49.10
CA GLY A 12 30.63 0.28 -48.58
C GLY A 12 30.68 0.07 -47.08
N LYS A 13 30.66 1.17 -46.35
CA LYS A 13 30.73 1.19 -44.89
C LYS A 13 29.54 0.35 -44.43
N LYS A 14 29.76 -0.96 -44.24
CA LYS A 14 28.78 -1.93 -43.75
C LYS A 14 28.16 -1.25 -42.55
N GLY A 15 26.85 -0.96 -42.67
CA GLY A 15 26.11 -0.15 -41.72
C GLY A 15 26.59 -0.46 -40.32
N LEU A 16 27.14 0.55 -39.65
CA LEU A 16 27.74 0.45 -38.34
C LEU A 16 26.76 -0.37 -37.50
N LYS A 17 27.08 -1.63 -37.21
CA LYS A 17 26.19 -2.49 -36.42
C LYS A 17 25.89 -1.69 -35.16
N LYS A 18 24.63 -1.27 -34.98
CA LYS A 18 24.18 -0.61 -33.75
C LYS A 18 24.79 -1.45 -32.63
N LYS A 19 25.71 -0.87 -31.85
CA LYS A 19 26.28 -1.57 -30.70
C LYS A 19 25.09 -2.13 -29.93
N THR A 20 25.10 -3.43 -29.65
CA THR A 20 24.09 -4.04 -28.80
C THR A 20 24.24 -3.39 -27.43
N VAL A 21 23.41 -2.38 -27.16
CA VAL A 21 23.40 -1.66 -25.89
C VAL A 21 22.50 -2.42 -24.94
N ASP A 22 22.99 -2.70 -23.73
CA ASP A 22 22.19 -3.32 -22.68
C ASP A 22 20.92 -2.48 -22.43
N PRO A 23 19.72 -3.07 -22.56
CA PRO A 23 18.47 -2.39 -22.25
C PRO A 23 18.41 -1.73 -20.87
N PHE A 24 19.13 -2.24 -19.86
CA PHE A 24 19.17 -1.65 -18.52
C PHE A 24 19.98 -0.35 -18.43
N SER A 25 20.93 -0.11 -19.34
CA SER A 25 21.68 1.16 -19.39
C SER A 25 20.80 2.39 -19.65
N ARG A 26 19.60 2.17 -20.20
CA ARG A 26 18.62 3.22 -20.51
C ARG A 26 17.60 3.43 -19.39
N LYS A 27 17.73 2.73 -18.26
CA LYS A 27 16.76 2.76 -17.17
C LYS A 27 17.31 3.53 -15.97
N ASP A 28 16.42 4.30 -15.35
CA ASP A 28 16.70 4.98 -14.10
C ASP A 28 15.90 4.32 -12.96
N TRP A 29 16.51 4.31 -11.77
CA TRP A 29 15.96 3.69 -10.57
C TRP A 29 15.32 4.75 -9.67
N TYR A 30 14.15 4.40 -9.13
CA TYR A 30 13.35 5.23 -8.26
C TYR A 30 13.03 4.48 -6.96
N SER A 31 13.12 5.16 -5.82
CA SER A 31 12.71 4.62 -4.53
C SER A 31 11.22 4.84 -4.30
N ILE A 32 10.53 3.86 -3.75
CA ILE A 32 9.10 3.96 -3.41
C ILE A 32 8.98 4.33 -1.93
N LYS A 33 8.26 5.41 -1.66
CA LYS A 33 7.97 5.89 -0.31
C LYS A 33 6.52 5.58 0.06
N ALA A 34 6.33 4.81 1.13
CA ALA A 34 5.06 4.57 1.77
C ALA A 34 4.59 5.83 2.55
N PRO A 35 3.27 5.97 2.74
CA PRO A 35 2.72 7.10 3.48
C PRO A 35 2.78 6.92 5.00
N ASN A 36 2.58 8.01 5.74
CA ASN A 36 2.68 8.07 7.22
C ASN A 36 1.86 7.07 8.07
N PRO A 37 0.74 6.44 7.65
CA PRO A 37 0.11 5.39 8.47
C PRO A 37 0.93 4.10 8.58
N PHE A 38 2.03 3.95 7.83
CA PHE A 38 2.94 2.81 7.92
C PHE A 38 4.25 3.21 8.61
N ASN A 39 4.78 2.32 9.45
CA ASN A 39 6.03 2.57 10.18
C ASN A 39 7.25 2.64 9.25
N VAL A 40 7.31 1.74 8.25
CA VAL A 40 8.42 1.66 7.31
C VAL A 40 8.09 2.46 6.05
N ARG A 41 8.84 3.55 5.86
CA ARG A 41 8.66 4.44 4.72
C ARG A 41 9.29 3.91 3.44
N ASP A 42 10.43 3.20 3.53
CA ASP A 42 11.12 2.63 2.37
C ASP A 42 10.56 1.27 2.00
N VAL A 43 9.80 1.23 0.91
CA VAL A 43 9.08 0.02 0.46
C VAL A 43 9.93 -0.82 -0.49
N GLY A 44 10.66 -0.15 -1.39
CA GLY A 44 11.38 -0.83 -2.45
C GLY A 44 11.79 0.10 -3.57
N LYS A 45 12.22 -0.49 -4.69
CA LYS A 45 12.70 0.24 -5.86
C LYS A 45 11.93 -0.15 -7.11
N THR A 46 11.75 0.81 -8.01
CA THR A 46 11.22 0.58 -9.35
C THR A 46 12.12 1.20 -10.40
N LEU A 47 12.05 0.67 -11.61
CA LEU A 47 12.85 1.10 -12.75
C LEU A 47 11.94 1.52 -13.90
N VAL A 48 12.32 2.60 -14.56
CA VAL A 48 11.63 3.14 -15.74
C VAL A 48 12.68 3.59 -16.74
N ASN A 49 12.31 3.61 -18.03
CA ASN A 49 13.17 4.16 -19.05
C ASN A 49 13.44 5.64 -18.75
N ARG A 50 14.69 6.06 -18.89
CA ARG A 50 15.08 7.46 -18.79
C ARG A 50 14.22 8.31 -19.72
N THR A 51 13.88 9.51 -19.28
CA THR A 51 13.17 10.48 -20.10
C THR A 51 13.92 10.72 -21.41
N THR A 52 13.24 10.49 -22.53
CA THR A 52 13.81 10.70 -23.88
C THR A 52 12.78 11.38 -24.77
N GLY A 53 13.11 12.58 -25.25
CA GLY A 53 12.22 13.38 -26.09
C GLY A 53 10.90 13.65 -25.38
N LEU A 54 9.78 13.30 -26.03
CA LEU A 54 8.42 13.51 -25.53
C LEU A 54 7.96 12.45 -24.50
N LYS A 55 8.75 11.41 -24.24
CA LYS A 55 8.38 10.36 -23.26
C LYS A 55 9.03 10.66 -21.92
N ASN A 56 8.23 11.15 -20.99
CA ASN A 56 8.66 11.43 -19.62
C ASN A 56 8.61 10.18 -18.73
N ALA A 57 9.65 9.97 -17.92
CA ALA A 57 9.71 8.88 -16.95
C ALA A 57 8.62 9.02 -15.86
N ASN A 58 8.32 10.26 -15.44
CA ASN A 58 7.33 10.52 -14.40
C ASN A 58 5.93 10.06 -14.80
N ASP A 59 5.53 10.31 -16.04
CA ASP A 59 4.20 9.92 -16.55
C ASP A 59 4.06 8.40 -16.60
N ALA A 60 5.16 7.68 -16.84
CA ALA A 60 5.19 6.22 -16.84
C ALA A 60 5.22 5.60 -15.43
N LEU A 61 5.59 6.38 -14.41
CA LEU A 61 5.60 5.98 -13.00
C LEU A 61 4.26 6.23 -12.31
N LYS A 62 3.65 7.39 -12.56
CA LYS A 62 2.36 7.77 -11.97
C LYS A 62 1.27 6.76 -12.35
N GLY A 63 0.40 6.44 -11.41
CA GLY A 63 -0.69 5.48 -11.58
C GLY A 63 -0.28 4.01 -11.43
N ARG A 64 1.01 3.68 -11.27
CA ARG A 64 1.43 2.31 -10.94
C ARG A 64 0.87 1.90 -9.59
N ILE A 65 0.36 0.67 -9.52
CA ILE A 65 -0.11 0.05 -8.29
C ILE A 65 0.92 -0.98 -7.85
N LEU A 66 1.35 -0.85 -6.61
CA LEU A 66 2.34 -1.69 -5.95
C LEU A 66 1.63 -2.51 -4.89
N GLU A 67 1.87 -3.82 -4.88
CA GLU A 67 1.32 -4.73 -3.88
C GLU A 67 2.46 -5.15 -2.94
N VAL A 68 2.27 -4.91 -1.65
CA VAL A 68 3.29 -5.09 -0.60
C VAL A 68 2.65 -5.80 0.58
N SER A 69 3.39 -6.64 1.29
CA SER A 69 2.93 -7.22 2.55
C SER A 69 2.82 -6.15 3.63
N LEU A 70 1.78 -6.20 4.45
CA LEU A 70 1.66 -5.32 5.61
C LEU A 70 2.76 -5.60 6.64
N ALA A 71 3.25 -6.84 6.72
CA ALA A 71 4.36 -7.19 7.61
C ALA A 71 5.61 -6.38 7.30
N ASP A 72 5.95 -6.19 6.03
CA ASP A 72 7.13 -5.42 5.60
C ASP A 72 6.98 -3.93 5.93
N LEU A 73 5.75 -3.42 5.89
CA LEU A 73 5.42 -2.02 6.18
C LEU A 73 5.38 -1.71 7.69
N GLN A 74 5.11 -2.73 8.53
CA GLN A 74 4.94 -2.56 9.98
C GLN A 74 6.06 -3.18 10.82
N LYS A 75 6.90 -4.05 10.23
CA LYS A 75 7.85 -4.94 10.90
C LYS A 75 7.19 -5.91 11.89
N ASP A 76 6.00 -6.39 11.52
CA ASP A 76 5.21 -7.33 12.33
C ASP A 76 4.72 -8.52 11.47
N GLU A 77 5.24 -9.71 11.77
CA GLU A 77 4.97 -10.93 10.99
C GLU A 77 3.53 -11.44 11.14
N ASP A 78 2.84 -11.08 12.22
CA ASP A 78 1.43 -11.46 12.44
C ASP A 78 0.52 -10.92 11.32
N HIS A 79 0.95 -9.85 10.66
CA HIS A 79 0.25 -9.19 9.57
C HIS A 79 0.68 -9.63 8.16
N SER A 80 1.51 -10.68 8.04
CA SER A 80 2.03 -11.20 6.77
C SER A 80 0.95 -11.61 5.74
N PHE A 81 -0.24 -12.01 6.22
CA PHE A 81 -1.34 -12.41 5.35
C PHE A 81 -2.09 -11.24 4.69
N ARG A 82 -1.76 -10.00 5.04
CA ARG A 82 -2.43 -8.80 4.52
C ARG A 82 -1.56 -8.15 3.46
N LYS A 83 -2.15 -7.91 2.30
CA LYS A 83 -1.51 -7.26 1.17
C LYS A 83 -2.09 -5.86 1.01
N VAL A 84 -1.23 -4.86 1.07
CA VAL A 84 -1.57 -3.46 0.86
C VAL A 84 -1.26 -3.09 -0.58
N ARG A 85 -2.19 -2.37 -1.21
CA ARG A 85 -2.00 -1.79 -2.53
C ARG A 85 -1.75 -0.30 -2.38
N LEU A 86 -0.60 0.15 -2.85
CA LEU A 86 -0.16 1.54 -2.86
C LEU A 86 -0.11 2.03 -4.31
N ARG A 87 -0.72 3.18 -4.61
CA ARG A 87 -0.65 3.80 -5.94
C ARG A 87 0.36 4.94 -5.92
N VAL A 88 1.22 5.01 -6.93
CA VAL A 88 2.13 6.15 -7.10
C VAL A 88 1.33 7.34 -7.64
N ASP A 89 1.23 8.41 -6.85
CA ASP A 89 0.46 9.60 -7.21
C ASP A 89 1.39 10.71 -7.72
N GLU A 90 2.56 10.89 -7.11
CA GLU A 90 3.54 11.90 -7.51
C GLU A 90 4.98 11.37 -7.44
N VAL A 91 5.88 11.98 -8.22
CA VAL A 91 7.31 11.65 -8.21
C VAL A 91 8.11 12.91 -7.89
N GLN A 92 8.89 12.87 -6.82
CA GLN A 92 9.79 13.95 -6.40
C GLN A 92 11.23 13.51 -6.54
N GLY A 93 11.96 14.08 -7.51
CA GLY A 93 13.31 13.64 -7.83
C GLY A 93 13.33 12.15 -8.19
N LYS A 94 13.98 11.32 -7.36
CA LYS A 94 14.00 9.86 -7.51
C LYS A 94 13.06 9.12 -6.55
N ASN A 95 12.21 9.83 -5.80
CA ASN A 95 11.27 9.26 -4.85
C ASN A 95 9.86 9.24 -5.43
N CYS A 96 9.22 8.08 -5.42
CA CYS A 96 7.81 7.91 -5.78
C CYS A 96 6.97 7.99 -4.51
N LEU A 97 6.14 9.02 -4.39
CA LEU A 97 5.19 9.19 -3.29
C LEU A 97 3.93 8.39 -3.56
N THR A 98 3.55 7.56 -2.60
CA THR A 98 2.40 6.65 -2.77
C THR A 98 1.22 6.99 -1.86
N ALA A 99 0.02 6.69 -2.33
CA ALA A 99 -1.21 6.78 -1.56
C ALA A 99 -1.85 5.39 -1.42
N PHE A 100 -2.65 5.20 -0.37
CA PHE A 100 -3.39 3.96 -0.18
C PHE A 100 -4.44 3.75 -1.27
N HIS A 101 -4.42 2.58 -1.91
CA HIS A 101 -5.35 2.22 -2.99
C HIS A 101 -6.26 1.05 -2.63
N GLY A 102 -5.80 0.12 -1.79
CA GLY A 102 -6.61 -1.00 -1.36
C GLY A 102 -5.90 -1.94 -0.41
N LEU A 103 -6.66 -2.92 0.07
CA LEU A 103 -6.18 -3.97 0.96
C LEU A 103 -6.81 -5.28 0.54
N ASP A 104 -6.04 -6.36 0.57
CA ASP A 104 -6.51 -7.71 0.24
C ASP A 104 -5.84 -8.73 1.15
N PHE A 105 -6.39 -9.94 1.18
CA PHE A 105 -5.78 -11.08 1.87
C PHE A 105 -4.90 -11.89 0.92
N THR A 106 -3.93 -12.61 1.48
CA THR A 106 -3.28 -13.71 0.79
C THR A 106 -4.24 -14.88 0.59
N SER A 107 -4.00 -15.68 -0.46
CA SER A 107 -4.90 -16.77 -0.83
C SER A 107 -4.85 -17.93 0.18
N ASP A 108 -3.67 -18.19 0.75
CA ASP A 108 -3.41 -19.16 1.80
C ASP A 108 -4.20 -18.85 3.09
N LYS A 109 -4.18 -17.59 3.55
CA LYS A 109 -4.93 -17.20 4.76
C LYS A 109 -6.43 -17.34 4.55
N LEU A 110 -6.97 -16.90 3.41
CA LEU A 110 -8.39 -17.07 3.14
C LEU A 110 -8.79 -18.56 3.14
N ARG A 111 -7.99 -19.41 2.47
CA ARG A 111 -8.23 -20.85 2.41
C ARG A 111 -8.11 -21.53 3.78
N SER A 112 -7.22 -21.06 4.66
CA SER A 112 -7.04 -21.65 5.99
C SER A 112 -8.16 -21.30 6.98
N LEU A 113 -8.80 -20.14 6.81
CA LEU A 113 -9.94 -19.70 7.62
C LEU A 113 -11.23 -20.45 7.28
N VAL A 114 -11.44 -20.75 6.00
CA VAL A 114 -12.65 -21.44 5.51
C VAL A 114 -12.56 -22.93 5.82
N ARG A 115 -13.10 -23.33 6.98
CA ARG A 115 -13.25 -24.73 7.41
C ARG A 115 -14.69 -25.22 7.31
N LYS A 116 -14.87 -26.54 7.22
CA LYS A 116 -16.19 -27.21 7.29
C LYS A 116 -16.79 -27.09 8.69
N TRP A 117 -18.10 -27.33 8.81
CA TRP A 117 -18.85 -27.43 10.09
C TRP A 117 -19.06 -26.12 10.86
N GLN A 118 -18.83 -24.99 10.20
CA GLN A 118 -19.11 -23.65 10.69
C GLN A 118 -19.79 -22.84 9.59
N THR A 119 -20.58 -21.85 9.96
CA THR A 119 -21.15 -20.87 9.03
C THR A 119 -20.13 -19.79 8.70
N LEU A 120 -19.97 -19.49 7.40
CA LEU A 120 -19.29 -18.31 6.88
C LEU A 120 -20.31 -17.16 6.78
N ILE A 121 -19.94 -15.99 7.31
CA ILE A 121 -20.75 -14.77 7.24
C ILE A 121 -19.92 -13.71 6.51
N GLU A 122 -20.48 -13.20 5.42
CA GLU A 122 -19.90 -12.12 4.61
C GLU A 122 -20.81 -10.90 4.63
N ALA A 123 -20.19 -9.71 4.66
CA ALA A 123 -20.85 -8.42 4.51
C ALA A 123 -20.01 -7.51 3.62
N ASN A 124 -20.66 -6.70 2.80
CA ASN A 124 -20.04 -5.73 1.91
C ASN A 124 -20.75 -4.37 2.04
N VAL A 125 -19.97 -3.30 2.12
CA VAL A 125 -20.49 -1.93 2.27
C VAL A 125 -19.72 -0.99 1.37
N THR A 126 -20.44 -0.11 0.69
CA THR A 126 -19.87 1.06 0.00
C THR A 126 -20.03 2.30 0.89
N VAL A 127 -18.93 2.94 1.23
CA VAL A 127 -18.91 4.12 2.10
C VAL A 127 -18.10 5.22 1.43
N LYS A 128 -18.54 6.45 1.64
CA LYS A 128 -17.79 7.66 1.28
C LYS A 128 -17.12 8.17 2.56
N THR A 129 -15.80 8.35 2.52
CA THR A 129 -15.03 8.94 3.63
C THR A 129 -15.18 10.45 3.67
N THR A 130 -14.68 11.09 4.73
CA THR A 130 -14.77 12.55 4.90
C THR A 130 -13.98 13.35 3.86
N ASP A 131 -12.91 12.75 3.32
CA ASP A 131 -12.05 13.27 2.25
C ASP A 131 -12.52 12.83 0.84
N ASP A 132 -13.81 12.50 0.69
CA ASP A 132 -14.47 12.21 -0.58
C ASP A 132 -14.00 10.96 -1.35
N TYR A 133 -13.28 10.03 -0.72
CA TYR A 133 -13.00 8.73 -1.32
C TYR A 133 -14.21 7.81 -1.21
N LEU A 134 -14.58 7.17 -2.32
CA LEU A 134 -15.62 6.15 -2.34
C LEU A 134 -14.96 4.77 -2.29
N ILE A 135 -15.19 4.05 -1.20
CA ILE A 135 -14.51 2.79 -0.88
C ILE A 135 -15.55 1.68 -0.69
N ARG A 136 -15.21 0.47 -1.13
CA ARG A 136 -15.96 -0.75 -0.84
C ARG A 136 -15.18 -1.65 0.10
N LEU A 137 -15.74 -1.87 1.28
CA LEU A 137 -15.20 -2.72 2.35
C LEU A 137 -15.91 -4.08 2.31
N PHE A 138 -15.15 -5.16 2.45
CA PHE A 138 -15.63 -6.52 2.55
C PHE A 138 -15.19 -7.10 3.88
N ALA A 139 -16.14 -7.49 4.71
CA ALA A 139 -15.90 -8.14 5.98
C ALA A 139 -16.27 -9.62 5.90
N ILE A 140 -15.49 -10.44 6.58
CA ILE A 140 -15.70 -11.88 6.73
C ILE A 140 -15.67 -12.23 8.21
N ALA A 141 -16.53 -13.16 8.60
CA ALA A 141 -16.57 -13.72 9.95
C ALA A 141 -16.98 -15.19 9.90
N PHE A 142 -16.54 -15.94 10.90
CA PHE A 142 -16.94 -17.33 11.09
C PHE A 142 -17.59 -17.50 12.45
N THR A 143 -18.47 -18.48 12.54
CA THR A 143 -19.09 -18.88 13.80
C THR A 143 -18.06 -19.56 14.71
N LYS A 144 -18.06 -19.21 16.00
CA LYS A 144 -17.15 -19.76 17.01
C LYS A 144 -17.85 -20.88 17.78
N ARG A 145 -17.11 -21.96 18.01
CA ARG A 145 -17.58 -23.06 18.85
C ARG A 145 -17.60 -22.62 20.32
N ARG A 146 -18.69 -22.92 21.03
CA ARG A 146 -18.77 -22.63 22.47
C ARG A 146 -17.95 -23.65 23.26
N PRO A 147 -17.36 -23.26 24.41
CA PRO A 147 -16.79 -24.24 25.33
C PRO A 147 -17.88 -25.24 25.74
N ASN A 148 -17.52 -26.52 25.84
CA ASN A 148 -18.41 -27.64 26.19
C ASN A 148 -19.51 -27.99 25.15
N GLN A 149 -19.41 -27.49 23.91
CA GLN A 149 -20.34 -27.86 22.86
C GLN A 149 -20.11 -29.30 22.38
N VAL A 150 -21.09 -30.19 22.62
CA VAL A 150 -21.07 -31.60 22.19
C VAL A 150 -21.17 -31.74 20.66
N LYS A 151 -22.04 -30.95 20.01
CA LYS A 151 -22.20 -30.99 18.55
C LYS A 151 -20.90 -30.55 17.86
N LYS A 152 -20.48 -31.34 16.85
CA LYS A 152 -19.35 -31.01 15.97
C LYS A 152 -19.61 -29.78 15.08
N THR A 153 -20.89 -29.53 14.77
CA THR A 153 -21.31 -28.44 13.89
C THR A 153 -21.69 -27.19 14.66
N THR A 154 -21.40 -26.03 14.08
CA THR A 154 -21.60 -24.68 14.66
C THR A 154 -22.31 -23.78 13.67
N TYR A 155 -23.49 -24.20 13.21
CA TYR A 155 -24.24 -23.40 12.26
C TYR A 155 -25.11 -22.34 12.96
N ALA A 156 -25.06 -21.12 12.45
CA ALA A 156 -25.97 -20.04 12.84
C ALA A 156 -27.26 -20.13 12.03
N ALA A 157 -28.40 -19.81 12.65
CA ALA A 157 -29.67 -19.76 11.95
C ALA A 157 -29.70 -18.61 10.94
N SER A 158 -30.46 -18.74 9.85
CA SER A 158 -30.55 -17.71 8.79
C SER A 158 -30.97 -16.32 9.31
N SER A 159 -31.85 -16.27 10.32
CA SER A 159 -32.26 -15.03 11.00
C SER A 159 -31.09 -14.38 11.76
N GLN A 160 -30.28 -15.17 12.47
CA GLN A 160 -29.08 -14.72 13.16
C GLN A 160 -28.04 -14.19 12.17
N ILE A 161 -27.83 -14.88 11.04
CA ILE A 161 -26.90 -14.42 9.99
C ILE A 161 -27.32 -13.05 9.44
N ARG A 162 -28.61 -12.83 9.18
CA ARG A 162 -29.13 -11.52 8.73
C ARG A 162 -28.92 -10.43 9.77
N ALA A 163 -29.17 -10.73 11.05
CA ALA A 163 -28.97 -9.79 12.15
C ALA A 163 -27.48 -9.43 12.33
N ILE A 164 -26.59 -10.42 12.23
CA ILE A 164 -25.13 -10.21 12.27
C ILE A 164 -24.69 -9.35 11.10
N ARG A 165 -25.14 -9.65 9.86
CA ARG A 165 -24.80 -8.84 8.69
C ARG A 165 -25.23 -7.38 8.86
N ARG A 166 -26.43 -7.11 9.39
CA ARG A 166 -26.87 -5.74 9.67
C ARG A 166 -25.93 -5.03 10.65
N LYS A 167 -25.59 -5.67 11.78
CA LYS A 167 -24.61 -5.10 12.73
C LYS A 167 -23.24 -4.85 12.10
N MET A 168 -22.76 -5.78 11.27
CA MET A 168 -21.48 -5.62 10.55
C MET A 168 -21.54 -4.40 9.63
N THR A 169 -22.61 -4.24 8.85
CA THR A 169 -22.72 -3.10 7.92
C THR A 169 -22.81 -1.78 8.66
N ASP A 170 -23.56 -1.72 9.76
CA ASP A 170 -23.77 -0.49 10.53
C ASP A 170 -22.47 0.00 11.18
N ILE A 171 -21.69 -0.92 11.77
CA ILE A 171 -20.40 -0.60 12.39
C ILE A 171 -19.39 -0.14 11.34
N ILE A 172 -19.29 -0.87 10.23
CA ILE A 172 -18.38 -0.52 9.13
C ILE A 172 -18.75 0.86 8.58
N GLN A 173 -20.03 1.14 8.38
CA GLN A 173 -20.49 2.42 7.84
C GLN A 173 -20.16 3.57 8.80
N ARG A 174 -20.47 3.42 10.09
CA ARG A 174 -20.20 4.45 11.12
C ARG A 174 -18.70 4.75 11.28
N GLU A 175 -17.86 3.72 11.29
CA GLU A 175 -16.41 3.89 11.44
C GLU A 175 -15.76 4.48 10.18
N ALA A 176 -16.22 4.10 8.99
CA ALA A 176 -15.64 4.55 7.74
C ALA A 176 -16.14 5.93 7.29
N SER A 177 -17.39 6.32 7.58
CA SER A 177 -17.92 7.62 7.17
C SER A 177 -17.41 8.79 8.01
N SER A 178 -17.03 8.52 9.26
CA SER A 178 -16.52 9.52 10.21
C SER A 178 -15.03 9.82 10.07
N CYS A 179 -14.30 9.01 9.30
CA CYS A 179 -12.85 9.07 9.18
C CYS A 179 -12.41 9.51 7.79
N THR A 180 -11.24 10.16 7.73
CA THR A 180 -10.47 10.31 6.49
C THR A 180 -9.87 8.97 6.05
N LEU A 181 -9.39 8.88 4.80
CA LEU A 181 -8.75 7.66 4.30
C LEU A 181 -7.56 7.23 5.17
N THR A 182 -6.74 8.18 5.62
CA THR A 182 -5.55 7.92 6.46
C THR A 182 -5.90 7.43 7.87
N GLN A 183 -6.94 8.01 8.47
CA GLN A 183 -7.45 7.54 9.76
C GLN A 183 -8.07 6.15 9.62
N LEU A 184 -8.80 5.91 8.53
CA LEU A 184 -9.35 4.59 8.24
C LEU A 184 -8.24 3.55 8.05
N THR A 185 -7.17 3.85 7.31
CA THR A 185 -6.03 2.90 7.19
C THR A 185 -5.39 2.62 8.54
N SER A 186 -5.25 3.64 9.39
CA SER A 186 -4.71 3.48 10.75
C SER A 186 -5.58 2.61 11.65
N LYS A 187 -6.91 2.59 11.43
CA LYS A 187 -7.84 1.67 12.11
C LYS A 187 -7.84 0.25 11.51
N LEU A 188 -7.58 0.14 10.21
CA LEU A 188 -7.55 -1.15 9.50
C LEU A 188 -6.34 -2.00 9.92
N ILE A 189 -5.17 -1.40 10.14
CA ILE A 189 -3.92 -2.09 10.50
C ILE A 189 -4.09 -2.94 11.77
N PRO A 190 -4.44 -2.38 12.95
CA PRO A 190 -4.64 -3.12 14.20
C PRO A 190 -5.99 -3.86 14.29
N GLU A 191 -6.77 -3.92 13.20
CA GLU A 191 -8.06 -4.62 13.12
C GLU A 191 -9.15 -4.13 14.09
N VAL A 192 -9.16 -2.83 14.45
CA VAL A 192 -10.10 -2.28 15.44
C VAL A 192 -11.56 -2.55 15.05
N ILE A 193 -11.90 -2.38 13.77
CA ILE A 193 -13.26 -2.62 13.26
C ILE A 193 -13.66 -4.11 13.42
N GLY A 194 -12.72 -5.03 13.22
CA GLY A 194 -12.99 -6.46 13.37
C GLY A 194 -13.33 -6.84 14.82
N ARG A 195 -12.57 -6.31 15.78
CA ARG A 195 -12.79 -6.53 17.21
C ARG A 195 -14.11 -5.93 17.69
N GLU A 196 -14.48 -4.75 17.18
CA GLU A 196 -15.75 -4.13 17.53
C GLU A 196 -16.95 -4.92 16.99
N ILE A 197 -16.85 -5.44 15.76
CA ILE A 197 -17.86 -6.34 15.20
C ILE A 197 -17.98 -7.60 16.07
N GLU A 198 -16.88 -8.22 16.49
CA GLU A 198 -16.92 -9.41 17.36
C GLU A 198 -17.65 -9.12 18.68
N LYS A 199 -17.32 -8.01 19.36
CA LYS A 199 -17.93 -7.63 20.64
C LYS A 199 -19.43 -7.34 20.50
N SER A 200 -19.85 -6.62 19.46
CA SER A 200 -21.25 -6.23 19.26
C SER A 200 -22.16 -7.39 18.82
N THR A 201 -21.58 -8.42 18.19
CA THR A 201 -22.31 -9.58 17.67
C THR A 201 -22.38 -10.75 18.66
N GLN A 202 -21.57 -10.72 19.73
CA GLN A 202 -21.52 -11.76 20.76
C GLN A 202 -22.89 -12.07 21.40
N GLY A 203 -23.78 -11.08 21.52
CA GLY A 203 -25.15 -11.26 22.02
C GLY A 203 -26.08 -12.04 21.06
N ILE A 204 -25.76 -12.12 19.76
CA ILE A 204 -26.53 -12.90 18.77
C ILE A 204 -25.93 -14.29 18.64
N TYR A 205 -24.64 -14.35 18.30
CA TYR A 205 -23.88 -15.59 18.14
C TYR A 205 -22.39 -15.28 18.30
N PRO A 206 -21.60 -16.12 19.00
CA PRO A 206 -20.16 -15.91 19.12
C PRO A 206 -19.46 -16.09 17.77
N LEU A 207 -18.65 -15.11 17.37
CA LEU A 207 -17.87 -15.14 16.13
C LEU A 207 -16.39 -15.35 16.41
N GLN A 208 -15.64 -15.75 15.39
CA GLN A 208 -14.18 -15.85 15.37
C GLN A 208 -13.65 -15.39 14.01
N ASN A 209 -12.39 -14.97 13.98
CA ASN A 209 -11.68 -14.53 12.77
C ASN A 209 -12.46 -13.46 12.00
N VAL A 210 -12.91 -12.43 12.73
CA VAL A 210 -13.65 -11.31 12.16
C VAL A 210 -12.66 -10.32 11.58
N HIS A 211 -12.60 -10.25 10.24
CA HIS A 211 -11.65 -9.38 9.56
C HIS A 211 -12.30 -8.60 8.42
N ILE A 212 -11.70 -7.46 8.09
CA ILE A 212 -11.91 -6.79 6.81
C ILE A 212 -11.01 -7.49 5.79
N ARG A 213 -11.62 -8.40 5.03
CA ARG A 213 -10.96 -9.22 4.01
C ARG A 213 -10.40 -8.39 2.86
N LYS A 214 -11.17 -7.39 2.41
CA LYS A 214 -10.82 -6.63 1.22
C LYS A 214 -11.33 -5.20 1.27
N VAL A 215 -10.52 -4.28 0.77
CA VAL A 215 -10.84 -2.86 0.60
C VAL A 215 -10.55 -2.48 -0.85
N LYS A 216 -11.55 -1.93 -1.53
CA LYS A 216 -11.42 -1.43 -2.91
C LYS A 216 -11.74 0.05 -2.95
N LEU A 217 -10.82 0.86 -3.45
CA LEU A 217 -11.10 2.25 -3.82
C LEU A 217 -11.85 2.25 -5.16
N LEU A 218 -13.07 2.79 -5.17
CA LEU A 218 -13.92 2.87 -6.36
C LEU A 218 -13.81 4.23 -7.05
N LYS A 219 -13.80 5.31 -6.26
CA LYS A 219 -13.64 6.68 -6.76
C LYS A 219 -12.67 7.43 -5.85
N ALA A 220 -11.69 8.09 -6.45
CA ALA A 220 -10.82 9.04 -5.78
C ALA A 220 -11.36 10.46 -5.98
N PRO A 221 -11.17 11.37 -5.00
CA PRO A 221 -11.38 12.80 -5.19
C PRO A 221 -10.38 13.37 -6.20
N LYS A 222 -10.56 14.66 -6.54
CA LYS A 222 -9.61 15.37 -7.39
C LYS A 222 -8.23 15.36 -6.71
N PHE A 223 -7.19 15.14 -7.51
CA PHE A 223 -5.82 15.14 -7.01
C PHE A 223 -5.48 16.49 -6.38
N ASP A 224 -5.06 16.45 -5.12
CA ASP A 224 -4.52 17.58 -4.38
C ASP A 224 -3.10 17.26 -3.92
N LEU A 225 -2.16 18.08 -4.39
CA LEU A 225 -0.76 17.96 -4.04
C LEU A 225 -0.54 18.26 -2.55
N GLY A 226 -1.28 19.20 -1.97
CA GLY A 226 -1.14 19.58 -0.55
C GLY A 226 -1.48 18.42 0.38
N ALA A 227 -2.63 17.78 0.16
CA ALA A 227 -3.03 16.57 0.90
C ALA A 227 -2.01 15.42 0.76
N LEU A 228 -1.44 15.21 -0.43
CA LEU A 228 -0.41 14.19 -0.63
C LEU A 228 0.88 14.54 0.14
N MET A 229 1.33 15.80 0.12
CA MET A 229 2.52 16.21 0.84
C MET A 229 2.33 16.09 2.36
N ALA A 230 1.15 16.40 2.89
CA ALA A 230 0.86 16.22 4.31
C ALA A 230 0.96 14.75 4.75
N LEU A 231 0.56 13.83 3.87
CA LEU A 231 0.60 12.38 4.08
C LEU A 231 2.02 11.79 3.99
N HIS A 232 2.96 12.55 3.40
CA HIS A 232 4.39 12.27 3.32
C HIS A 232 5.23 13.27 4.13
N GLY A 233 4.58 14.10 4.97
CA GLY A 233 5.21 15.22 5.67
C GLY A 233 6.49 14.80 6.37
N GLU A 234 7.54 15.60 6.19
CA GLU A 234 8.88 15.36 6.73
C GLU A 234 8.81 15.11 8.23
N SER A 235 9.05 13.87 8.65
CA SER A 235 9.81 13.65 9.87
C SER A 235 11.17 14.29 9.61
N GLY A 236 11.34 15.55 10.03
CA GLY A 236 12.57 16.34 9.88
C GLY A 236 13.73 15.80 10.71
N THR A 237 14.09 14.53 10.49
CA THR A 237 15.13 13.84 11.27
C THR A 237 16.34 13.40 10.47
N ASP A 238 16.32 13.45 9.13
CA ASP A 238 17.40 12.83 8.33
C ASP A 238 18.20 13.79 7.42
N ASP A 239 18.04 15.11 7.51
CA ASP A 239 18.92 16.05 6.78
C ASP A 239 19.00 17.48 7.37
N GLN A 240 18.81 17.66 8.69
CA GLN A 240 19.29 18.87 9.35
C GLN A 240 20.74 18.65 9.78
N GLY A 241 21.65 19.34 9.10
CA GLY A 241 23.09 19.27 9.33
C GLY A 241 23.46 19.34 10.81
N GLN A 242 24.43 18.51 11.18
CA GLN A 242 25.12 18.56 12.48
C GLN A 242 25.39 20.03 12.84
N LYS A 243 24.77 20.51 13.94
CA LYS A 243 25.20 21.75 14.58
C LYS A 243 26.64 21.56 15.02
N VAL A 244 27.56 22.13 14.28
CA VAL A 244 28.94 22.31 14.73
C VAL A 244 28.89 23.38 15.82
N GLU A 245 29.07 22.97 17.08
CA GLU A 245 29.33 23.90 18.17
C GLU A 245 30.63 24.64 17.85
N ARG A 246 30.53 25.96 17.63
CA ARG A 246 31.70 26.83 17.55
C ARG A 246 32.09 27.19 18.99
N GLU A 247 33.04 26.46 19.56
CA GLU A 247 33.76 26.95 20.74
C GLU A 247 34.63 28.14 20.33
N PHE A 248 34.11 29.35 20.47
CA PHE A 248 34.93 30.56 20.48
C PHE A 248 35.21 30.92 21.93
N LYS A 249 36.40 30.57 22.43
CA LYS A 249 36.93 31.11 23.69
C LYS A 249 37.61 32.44 23.39
N GLU A 250 37.05 33.54 23.88
CA GLU A 250 37.78 34.80 24.00
C GLU A 250 38.99 34.56 24.92
N ARG A 251 40.19 34.87 24.42
CA ARG A 251 41.37 35.05 25.27
C ARG A 251 41.30 36.46 25.84
N VAL A 252 40.89 36.57 27.10
CA VAL A 252 41.14 37.78 27.89
C VAL A 252 42.66 37.87 28.06
N LEU A 253 43.28 38.89 27.47
CA LEU A 253 44.64 39.29 27.78
C LEU A 253 44.56 40.15 29.04
N GLU A 254 45.10 39.66 30.15
CA GLU A 254 45.40 40.51 31.30
C GLU A 254 46.61 41.39 30.94
N GLU A 255 46.44 42.70 31.08
CA GLU A 255 47.46 43.73 30.90
C GLU A 255 48.55 43.60 31.98
N VAL A 256 49.78 43.97 31.62
CA VAL A 256 50.88 44.30 32.55
C VAL A 256 50.85 45.78 32.83
#